data_AF-A0AAD9BIN7-F1
#
_entry.id   AF-A0AAD9BIN7-F1
#
_cell.length_a   1.000
_cell.length_b   1.000
_cell.length_c   1.000
_cell.angle_alpha   90.00
_cell.angle_beta   90.00
_cell.angle_gamma   90.00
#
_symmetry.space_group_name_H-M   'P 1'
#
loop_
_entity.id
_entity.type
_entity.pdbx_description
1 polymer ?
#
loop_
_entity_poly.entity_id
_entity_poly.type
_entity_poly.pdbx_seq_one_letter_code
_entity_poly.pdbx_strand_id
1 'polypeptide(L)'
;MSVVGFDLGFQSCYVAVARAGGIETVANEYSDRCTPSFVSYGPRNRSIGAAAKSQVVSNCQNTVQGFKQFHGRAFSDPYVQAAKSNLVYDLAQLPSGSTGIKVMYMEGKSI
;
A
#
# COMPACT_ATOMS: atom_id res chain seq x y z
N MET A 1 -20.64 0.84 -20.70
CA MET A 1 -19.58 0.48 -19.74
C MET A 1 -19.42 1.62 -18.75
N SER A 2 -19.36 1.35 -17.46
CA SER A 2 -19.12 2.38 -16.45
C SER A 2 -17.63 2.69 -16.34
N VAL A 3 -17.27 3.97 -16.18
CA VAL A 3 -15.89 4.41 -15.96
C VAL A 3 -15.63 4.45 -14.46
N VAL A 4 -14.47 3.94 -14.02
CA VAL A 4 -14.06 3.94 -12.62
C VAL A 4 -12.84 4.84 -12.43
N GLY A 5 -12.94 5.78 -11.50
CA GLY A 5 -11.85 6.64 -11.05
C GLY A 5 -11.24 6.12 -9.76
N PHE A 6 -9.92 6.12 -9.67
CA PHE A 6 -9.17 5.75 -8.48
C PHE A 6 -8.32 6.94 -8.03
N ASP A 7 -8.54 7.41 -6.81
CA ASP A 7 -7.59 8.26 -6.11
C ASP A 7 -6.73 7.37 -5.22
N LEU A 8 -5.44 7.25 -5.57
CA LEU A 8 -4.46 6.46 -4.84
C LEU A 8 -3.60 7.40 -4.00
N GLY A 9 -4.06 7.74 -2.80
CA GLY A 9 -3.32 8.61 -1.88
C GLY A 9 -2.17 7.90 -1.17
N PHE A 10 -1.43 8.66 -0.37
CA PHE A 10 -0.34 8.14 0.45
C PHE A 10 -0.84 7.30 1.64
N GLN A 11 -1.95 7.75 2.25
CA GLN A 11 -2.53 7.14 3.46
C GLN A 11 -3.92 6.53 3.21
N SER A 12 -4.68 7.10 2.28
CA SER A 12 -6.04 6.69 1.96
C SER A 12 -6.29 6.72 0.46
N CYS A 13 -7.19 5.88 0.01
CA CYS A 13 -7.68 5.80 -1.35
C CYS A 13 -9.18 5.99 -1.41
N TYR A 14 -9.67 6.50 -2.55
CA TYR A 14 -11.09 6.66 -2.85
C TYR A 14 -11.39 6.09 -4.23
N VAL A 15 -12.59 5.54 -4.40
CA VAL A 15 -13.07 5.00 -5.67
C VAL A 15 -14.35 5.71 -6.06
N ALA A 16 -14.46 6.13 -7.32
CA ALA A 16 -15.66 6.74 -7.86
C ALA A 16 -16.08 6.07 -9.17
N VAL A 17 -17.37 6.07 -9.46
CA VAL A 17 -17.94 5.50 -10.69
C VAL A 17 -18.88 6.48 -11.36
N ALA A 18 -18.75 6.63 -12.68
CA ALA A 18 -19.70 7.38 -13.48
C ALA A 18 -20.91 6.48 -13.82
N ARG A 19 -22.08 6.79 -13.26
CA ARG A 19 -23.34 6.06 -13.51
C ARG A 19 -24.56 6.96 -13.28
N ALA A 20 -25.70 6.58 -13.86
CA ALA A 20 -27.00 7.24 -13.64
C ALA A 20 -27.00 8.78 -13.84
N GLY A 21 -26.21 9.28 -14.79
CA GLY A 21 -26.12 10.73 -15.07
C GLY A 21 -25.23 11.52 -14.11
N GLY A 22 -24.50 10.86 -13.19
CA GLY A 22 -23.61 11.52 -12.24
C GLY A 22 -22.36 10.69 -11.89
N ILE A 23 -21.66 11.13 -10.85
CA ILE A 23 -20.48 10.46 -10.27
C ILE A 23 -20.81 10.12 -8.82
N GLU A 24 -20.60 8.86 -8.44
CA GLU A 24 -20.81 8.39 -7.08
C GLU A 24 -19.52 7.79 -6.53
N THR A 25 -19.19 8.06 -5.25
CA THR A 25 -18.09 7.37 -4.58
C THR A 25 -18.54 6.02 -4.03
N VAL A 26 -17.72 5.01 -4.21
CA VAL A 26 -18.00 3.61 -3.84
C VAL A 26 -17.60 3.39 -2.38
N ALA A 27 -18.46 2.71 -1.63
CA ALA A 27 -18.14 2.25 -0.27
C ALA A 27 -17.44 0.89 -0.30
N ASN A 28 -16.52 0.66 0.63
CA ASN A 28 -15.83 -0.61 0.84
C ASN A 28 -16.68 -1.58 1.69
N GLU A 29 -16.12 -2.74 2.02
CA GLU A 29 -16.76 -3.80 2.81
C GLU A 29 -17.16 -3.37 4.24
N TYR A 30 -16.62 -2.24 4.72
CA TYR A 30 -16.97 -1.62 6.01
C TYR A 30 -17.99 -0.48 5.86
N SER A 31 -18.59 -0.31 4.68
CA SER A 31 -19.47 0.81 4.34
C SER A 31 -18.79 2.19 4.43
N ASP A 32 -17.46 2.24 4.46
CA ASP A 32 -16.70 3.49 4.41
C ASP A 32 -16.31 3.81 2.96
N ARG A 33 -16.32 5.09 2.59
CA ARG A 33 -15.87 5.57 1.28
C ARG A 33 -14.35 5.76 1.23
N CYS A 34 -13.70 5.78 2.38
CA CYS A 34 -12.25 5.86 2.55
C CYS A 34 -11.65 4.46 2.74
N THR A 35 -10.70 4.08 1.89
CA THR A 35 -9.95 2.82 2.06
C THR A 35 -8.50 3.12 2.40
N PRO A 36 -7.99 2.71 3.57
CA PRO A 36 -6.59 2.93 3.93
C PRO A 36 -5.60 2.31 2.92
N SER A 37 -4.55 3.04 2.55
CA SER A 37 -3.49 2.60 1.64
C SER A 37 -2.48 1.69 2.34
N PHE A 38 -2.97 0.58 2.91
CA PHE A 38 -2.19 -0.36 3.72
C PHE A 38 -2.28 -1.77 3.13
N VAL A 39 -1.16 -2.49 3.16
CA VAL A 39 -1.09 -3.91 2.79
C VAL A 39 -0.34 -4.65 3.89
N SER A 40 -1.00 -5.63 4.53
CA SER A 40 -0.38 -6.50 5.54
C SER A 40 -0.17 -7.89 4.94
N TYR A 41 1.05 -8.40 5.03
CA TYR A 41 1.42 -9.72 4.56
C TYR A 41 1.40 -10.70 5.73
N GLY A 42 0.49 -11.67 5.66
CA GLY A 42 0.40 -12.77 6.61
C GLY A 42 0.99 -14.07 6.06
N PRO A 43 0.97 -15.15 6.85
CA PRO A 43 1.56 -16.44 6.44
C PRO A 43 0.80 -17.12 5.30
N ARG A 44 -0.50 -16.83 5.12
CA ARG A 44 -1.34 -17.50 4.11
C ARG A 44 -2.08 -16.55 3.17
N ASN A 45 -2.19 -15.28 3.52
CA ASN A 45 -2.96 -14.31 2.75
C ASN A 45 -2.38 -12.90 2.94
N ARG A 46 -2.91 -11.96 2.15
CA ARG A 46 -2.64 -10.54 2.29
C ARG A 46 -3.93 -9.86 2.70
N SER A 47 -3.87 -9.04 3.73
CA SER A 47 -4.93 -8.11 4.09
C SER A 47 -4.66 -6.78 3.42
N ILE A 48 -5.71 -6.08 2.98
CA ILE A 48 -5.64 -4.77 2.32
C ILE A 48 -6.63 -3.84 3.01
N GLY A 49 -6.37 -2.53 3.02
CA GLY A 49 -7.35 -1.56 3.50
C GLY A 49 -7.44 -1.51 5.03
N ALA A 50 -8.66 -1.41 5.55
CA ALA A 50 -8.91 -1.31 6.98
C ALA A 50 -8.41 -2.53 7.76
N ALA A 51 -8.54 -3.74 7.18
CA ALA A 51 -8.02 -4.98 7.76
C ALA A 51 -6.50 -5.02 7.85
N ALA A 52 -5.77 -4.36 6.94
CA ALA A 52 -4.32 -4.23 7.04
C ALA A 52 -3.92 -3.18 8.07
N LYS A 53 -4.62 -2.03 8.10
CA LYS A 53 -4.36 -0.94 9.04
C LYS A 53 -4.47 -1.38 10.49
N SER A 54 -5.43 -2.25 10.82
CA SER A 54 -5.59 -2.78 12.19
C SER A 54 -4.41 -3.64 12.65
N GLN A 55 -3.59 -4.14 11.72
CA GLN A 55 -2.43 -5.00 12.01
C GLN A 55 -1.11 -4.23 12.06
N VAL A 56 -1.12 -2.91 11.90
CA VAL A 56 0.12 -2.10 11.83
C VAL A 56 0.99 -2.24 13.09
N VAL A 57 0.39 -2.49 14.25
CA VAL A 57 1.13 -2.69 15.51
C VAL A 57 1.55 -4.15 15.69
N SER A 58 0.65 -5.11 15.41
CA SER A 58 0.90 -6.53 15.65
C SER A 58 1.76 -7.21 14.58
N ASN A 59 1.75 -6.70 13.35
CA ASN A 59 2.51 -7.22 12.21
C ASN A 59 3.30 -6.09 11.53
N CYS A 60 3.97 -5.25 12.32
CA CYS A 60 4.56 -3.99 11.87
C CYS A 60 5.60 -4.14 10.75
N GLN A 61 6.46 -5.16 10.81
CA GLN A 61 7.50 -5.40 9.80
C GLN A 61 6.93 -5.87 8.46
N ASN A 62 5.74 -6.47 8.44
CA ASN A 62 5.09 -6.96 7.23
C ASN A 62 3.82 -6.17 6.89
N THR A 63 3.60 -5.02 7.53
CA THR A 63 2.50 -4.09 7.20
C THR A 63 3.06 -2.86 6.52
N VAL A 64 2.83 -2.77 5.23
CA VAL A 64 3.38 -1.73 4.36
C VAL A 64 2.37 -0.60 4.19
N GLN A 65 2.84 0.62 4.38
CA GLN A 65 2.08 1.87 4.22
C GLN A 65 3.00 2.98 3.69
N GLY A 66 2.45 4.01 3.05
CA GLY A 66 3.24 5.14 2.56
C GLY A 66 4.17 4.79 1.38
N PHE A 67 3.96 3.66 0.72
CA PHE A 67 4.81 3.20 -0.38
C PHE A 67 4.69 4.06 -1.66
N LYS A 68 3.66 4.93 -1.75
CA LYS A 68 3.46 5.82 -2.91
C LYS A 68 4.71 6.66 -3.21
N GLN A 69 5.42 7.11 -2.18
CA GLN A 69 6.59 7.98 -2.30
C GLN A 69 7.81 7.33 -2.96
N PHE A 70 7.84 6.00 -3.09
CA PHE A 70 8.95 5.24 -3.69
C PHE A 70 8.77 4.95 -5.18
N HIS A 71 7.61 5.26 -5.76
CA HIS A 71 7.35 5.00 -7.18
C HIS A 71 8.35 5.74 -8.07
N GLY A 72 9.00 5.00 -8.96
CA GLY A 72 9.98 5.54 -9.90
C GLY A 72 11.32 5.97 -9.27
N ARG A 73 11.52 5.76 -7.96
CA ARG A 73 12.77 6.13 -7.29
C ARG A 73 13.76 4.97 -7.26
N ALA A 74 15.00 5.26 -7.63
CA ALA A 74 16.12 4.36 -7.43
C ALA A 74 16.36 4.14 -5.93
N PHE A 75 16.83 2.96 -5.56
CA PHE A 75 17.15 2.67 -4.16
C PHE A 75 18.24 3.61 -3.60
N SER A 76 19.17 4.05 -4.45
CA SER A 76 20.25 4.98 -4.09
C SER A 76 19.80 6.45 -3.93
N ASP A 77 18.53 6.78 -4.20
CA ASP A 77 18.00 8.14 -4.05
C ASP A 77 18.15 8.60 -2.58
N PRO A 78 18.76 9.78 -2.31
CA PRO A 78 18.89 10.32 -0.96
C PRO A 78 17.57 10.39 -0.20
N TYR A 79 16.46 10.65 -0.91
CA TYR A 79 15.12 10.64 -0.31
C TYR A 79 14.74 9.24 0.20
N VAL A 80 15.02 8.19 -0.56
CA VAL A 80 14.76 6.79 -0.17
C VAL A 80 15.63 6.40 1.02
N GLN A 81 16.90 6.78 1.00
CA GLN A 81 17.83 6.49 2.10
C GLN A 81 17.41 7.19 3.40
N ALA A 82 16.98 8.45 3.33
CA ALA A 82 16.46 9.18 4.48
C ALA A 82 15.12 8.62 4.98
N ALA A 83 14.23 8.19 4.07
CA ALA A 83 12.98 7.56 4.45
C ALA A 83 13.21 6.21 5.17
N LYS A 84 14.18 5.43 4.70
CA LYS A 84 14.49 4.09 5.23
C LYS A 84 14.69 4.05 6.75
N SER A 85 15.29 5.07 7.36
CA SER A 85 15.53 5.09 8.82
C SER A 85 14.25 5.31 9.64
N ASN A 86 13.19 5.84 9.02
CA ASN A 86 11.93 6.17 9.68
C ASN A 86 10.84 5.10 9.48
N LEU A 87 11.13 4.06 8.71
CA LEU A 87 10.18 2.98 8.42
C LEU A 87 10.41 1.80 9.35
N VAL A 88 9.32 1.12 9.69
CA VAL A 88 9.36 -0.10 10.49
C VAL A 88 9.61 -1.35 9.64
N TYR A 89 9.31 -1.26 8.34
CA TYR A 89 9.55 -2.32 7.36
C TYR A 89 10.82 -2.05 6.54
N ASP A 90 11.40 -3.11 6.00
CA ASP A 90 12.68 -3.05 5.29
C ASP A 90 12.51 -2.63 3.82
N LEU A 91 13.38 -1.73 3.37
CA LEU A 91 13.59 -1.43 1.95
C LEU A 91 14.81 -2.19 1.41
N ALA A 92 14.69 -2.68 0.18
CA ALA A 92 15.77 -3.38 -0.53
C ALA A 92 15.93 -2.86 -1.96
N GLN A 93 17.12 -3.03 -2.52
CA GLN A 93 17.36 -2.73 -3.94
C GLN A 93 16.90 -3.89 -4.80
N LEU A 94 16.05 -3.62 -5.78
CA LEU A 94 15.68 -4.59 -6.82
C LEU A 94 16.82 -4.76 -7.83
N PRO A 95 16.86 -5.86 -8.61
CA PRO A 95 17.85 -6.06 -9.67
C PRO A 95 17.90 -4.92 -10.70
N SER A 96 16.77 -4.22 -10.90
CA SER A 96 16.67 -3.03 -11.76
C SER A 96 17.29 -1.76 -11.16
N GLY A 97 17.78 -1.81 -9.91
CA GLY A 97 18.24 -0.65 -9.15
C GLY A 97 17.13 0.16 -8.48
N SER A 98 15.85 -0.18 -8.72
CA SER A 98 14.68 0.47 -8.11
C SER A 98 14.49 0.07 -6.65
N THR A 99 13.71 0.86 -5.92
CA THR A 99 13.36 0.58 -4.51
C THR A 99 12.28 -0.51 -4.43
N GLY A 100 12.59 -1.62 -3.76
CA GLY A 100 11.65 -2.67 -3.36
C GLY A 100 11.38 -2.66 -1.86
N ILE A 101 10.33 -3.38 -1.44
CA ILE A 101 9.92 -3.48 -0.04
C ILE A 101 9.98 -4.95 0.37
N LYS A 102 10.81 -5.24 1.37
CA LYS A 102 11.05 -6.60 1.82
C LYS A 102 10.06 -6.99 2.92
N VAL A 103 9.36 -8.10 2.70
CA VAL A 103 8.36 -8.65 3.63
C VAL A 103 8.50 -10.17 3.74
N MET A 104 8.01 -10.73 4.84
CA MET A 104 7.78 -12.17 4.97
C MET A 104 6.38 -12.50 4.45
N TYR A 105 6.29 -13.42 3.49
CA TYR A 105 5.03 -13.84 2.91
C TYR A 105 5.09 -15.32 2.50
N MET A 106 4.03 -16.08 2.79
CA MET A 106 3.95 -17.52 2.43
C MET A 106 5.17 -18.32 2.90
N GLU A 107 5.58 -18.09 4.15
CA GLU A 107 6.77 -18.74 4.78
C GLU A 107 8.12 -18.44 4.09
N GLY A 108 8.14 -17.52 3.13
CA GLY A 108 9.33 -17.07 2.42
C GLY A 108 9.62 -15.56 2.58
N LYS A 109 10.84 -15.16 2.22
CA LYS A 109 11.21 -13.75 2.07
C LYS A 109 10.85 -13.30 0.65
N SER A 110 10.10 -12.20 0.55
CA SER A 110 9.72 -11.57 -0.72
C SER A 110 10.24 -10.13 -0.75
N ILE A 111 10.67 -9.66 -1.93
CA ILE A 111 11.17 -8.31 -2.21
C ILE A 111 10.45 -7.75 -3.44
#